data_AF-A0AA39MGZ0-F1
#
_entry.id   AF-A0AA39MGZ0-F1
#
_cell.length_a   1.000
_cell.length_b   1.000
_cell.length_c   1.000
_cell.angle_alpha   90.00
_cell.angle_beta   90.00
_cell.angle_gamma   90.00
#
_symmetry.space_group_name_H-M   'P 1'
#
loop_
_entity.id
_entity.type
_entity.pdbx_description
1 polymer ?
#
loop_
_entity_poly.entity_id
_entity_poly.type
_entity_poly.pdbx_seq_one_letter_code
_entity_poly.pdbx_strand_id
1 'polypeptide(L)'
;MFRNYAQLGLMWAGNSLLVICLLLWIRGTLVSALRAHREEAWYAHTHVFMPPDALRKQHHFRFEQLWNAVRTNDPTPATNSRILQEVKDDVNQTWKPNPSLFDRDWDTSNSDEYPVMNVNPFRTISCLEEYITSYHILQDEALVDRQSPSFSITTHFFDSVVKSLCDLRGRLKLEVLLGDVCSRSTTRPNDFPSQFTLALVNDYIQGPLGAVIYVLSRADPSQDTTVGFNCLFSSGLWSSGDSYCFNYTSLRIEELPRFLGCRAITMIPNSHITLVPQILPRPLGELASKAELIVWLTRVFVYTILPGYSSHIPIARIINSGNLVMFVDLLVHLRRVGFPPHWLGDFLGVVLSNSLASAFRKEKSDVDPWLVDLESILADAYEAIPFHLVRPANFARWSSDIGLFQLDIPANPIMAQDKLTGVFLVFYGRPFIKFIHHNLTTEMRDIFEGHRLVDQDKKFYVLTATDTVDMYHGVIRWRMSKVRMTKLRKEKWQMAVYRSDLRSMLAGPYAVDRSFDVADK
;
A
#
# COMPACT_ATOMS: atom_id res chain seq x y z
N MET A 1 11.12 28.03 9.00
CA MET A 1 11.09 26.98 7.96
C MET A 1 11.69 25.65 8.47
N PHE A 2 12.92 25.60 8.99
CA PHE A 2 13.51 24.36 9.57
C PHE A 2 12.81 23.79 10.83
N ARG A 3 12.13 24.64 11.65
CA ARG A 3 11.38 24.18 12.83
C ARG A 3 10.09 23.39 12.51
N ASN A 4 9.46 23.62 11.36
CA ASN A 4 8.24 22.91 10.97
C ASN A 4 8.54 21.52 10.36
N TYR A 5 9.76 21.32 9.82
CA TYR A 5 10.19 20.01 9.34
C TYR A 5 10.59 19.04 10.46
N ALA A 6 10.95 19.54 11.66
CA ALA A 6 11.22 18.69 12.82
C ALA A 6 9.96 17.97 13.33
N GLN A 7 8.78 18.60 13.23
CA GLN A 7 7.50 17.97 13.57
C GLN A 7 7.08 16.90 12.55
N LEU A 8 7.32 17.14 11.25
CA LEU A 8 7.16 16.12 10.20
C LEU A 8 8.16 14.96 10.35
N GLY A 9 9.39 15.25 10.76
CA GLY A 9 10.41 14.25 11.10
C GLY A 9 10.04 13.39 12.32
N LEU A 10 9.32 13.95 13.31
CA LEU A 10 8.80 13.21 14.47
C LEU A 10 7.57 12.33 14.13
N MET A 11 6.67 12.79 13.25
CA MET A 11 5.59 11.93 12.71
C MET A 11 6.15 10.79 11.85
N TRP A 12 7.18 11.05 11.06
CA TRP A 12 7.90 10.01 10.33
C TRP A 12 8.70 9.11 11.25
N ALA A 13 9.30 9.63 12.32
CA ALA A 13 9.94 8.80 13.34
C ALA A 13 8.94 7.87 14.00
N GLY A 14 7.68 8.27 14.23
CA GLY A 14 6.61 7.38 14.73
C GLY A 14 6.30 6.21 13.78
N ASN A 15 6.12 6.47 12.48
CA ASN A 15 5.88 5.41 11.48
C ASN A 15 7.14 4.61 11.14
N SER A 16 8.32 5.22 11.17
CA SER A 16 9.62 4.55 10.96
C SER A 16 10.02 3.75 12.19
N LEU A 17 9.69 4.20 13.41
CA LEU A 17 9.76 3.40 14.65
C LEU A 17 8.80 2.23 14.56
N LEU A 18 7.60 2.41 13.99
CA LEU A 18 6.68 1.31 13.73
C LEU A 18 7.32 0.29 12.78
N VAL A 19 7.94 0.74 11.69
CA VAL A 19 8.67 -0.11 10.72
C VAL A 19 9.89 -0.78 11.36
N ILE A 20 10.67 -0.08 12.19
CA ILE A 20 11.82 -0.63 12.91
C ILE A 20 11.35 -1.64 13.97
N CYS A 21 10.29 -1.35 14.71
CA CYS A 21 9.65 -2.28 15.66
C CYS A 21 9.01 -3.48 14.95
N LEU A 22 8.50 -3.31 13.72
CA LEU A 22 8.01 -4.39 12.86
C LEU A 22 9.14 -5.25 12.28
N LEU A 23 10.31 -4.68 12.01
CA LEU A 23 11.50 -5.45 11.63
C LEU A 23 12.06 -6.23 12.83
N LEU A 24 11.91 -5.69 14.04
CA LEU A 24 12.33 -6.32 15.30
C LEU A 24 11.35 -7.37 15.82
N TRP A 25 10.08 -7.29 15.43
CA TRP A 25 9.02 -8.25 15.76
C TRP A 25 9.34 -9.72 15.42
N ILE A 26 10.36 -9.98 14.60
CA ILE A 26 10.48 -11.20 13.80
C ILE A 26 11.55 -12.18 14.31
N ARG A 27 12.43 -11.79 15.24
CA ARG A 27 13.57 -12.64 15.65
C ARG A 27 13.60 -13.21 17.07
N GLY A 28 12.65 -12.90 17.96
CA GLY A 28 12.77 -13.29 19.37
C GLY A 28 11.57 -14.02 19.97
N THR A 29 11.81 -15.21 20.53
CA THR A 29 11.09 -15.64 21.74
C THR A 29 11.16 -14.51 22.77
N LEU A 30 10.00 -14.00 23.21
CA LEU A 30 9.89 -13.01 24.28
C LEU A 30 10.50 -13.57 25.58
N VAL A 31 11.81 -13.39 25.75
CA VAL A 31 12.38 -13.27 27.09
C VAL A 31 12.03 -11.86 27.51
N SER A 32 10.98 -11.71 28.31
CA SER A 32 10.60 -10.43 28.89
C SER A 32 11.85 -9.76 29.45
N ALA A 33 12.16 -8.57 28.98
CA ALA A 33 13.20 -7.75 29.56
C ALA A 33 12.84 -7.53 31.03
N LEU A 34 13.54 -8.23 31.93
CA LEU A 34 13.49 -8.12 33.40
C LEU A 34 13.63 -6.67 33.91
N ARG A 35 13.91 -5.70 33.02
CA ARG A 35 14.40 -4.35 33.30
C ARG A 35 13.29 -3.28 33.31
N ALA A 36 12.14 -3.49 32.64
CA ALA A 36 11.06 -2.50 32.55
C ALA A 36 9.85 -2.75 33.47
N HIS A 37 9.76 -3.91 34.15
CA HIS A 37 8.57 -4.29 34.95
C HIS A 37 8.11 -3.26 35.98
N ARG A 38 9.05 -2.49 36.56
CA ARG A 38 8.71 -1.43 37.52
C ARG A 38 8.10 -0.20 36.84
N GLU A 39 8.58 0.11 35.63
CA GLU A 39 8.01 1.20 34.82
C GLU A 39 6.62 0.82 34.29
N GLU A 40 6.36 -0.47 34.02
CA GLU A 40 5.01 -0.97 33.70
C GLU A 40 4.01 -0.68 34.82
N ALA A 41 4.38 -0.92 36.08
CA ALA A 41 3.55 -0.60 37.24
C ALA A 41 3.31 0.91 37.39
N TRP A 42 4.34 1.73 37.15
CA TRP A 42 4.18 3.18 37.09
C TRP A 42 3.23 3.62 35.98
N TYR A 43 3.41 3.08 34.77
CA TYR A 43 2.62 3.44 33.59
C TYR A 43 1.15 3.03 33.75
N ALA A 44 0.88 1.86 34.36
CA ALA A 44 -0.47 1.39 34.65
C ALA A 44 -1.28 2.39 35.49
N HIS A 45 -0.61 3.23 36.27
CA HIS A 45 -1.26 4.24 37.10
C HIS A 45 -1.24 5.63 36.50
N THR A 46 -0.19 6.01 35.77
CA THR A 46 0.03 7.40 35.34
C THR A 46 -0.16 7.61 33.84
N HIS A 47 -0.19 6.54 33.04
CA HIS A 47 -0.22 6.55 31.57
C HIS A 47 0.91 7.36 30.92
N VAL A 48 2.03 7.54 31.62
CA VAL A 48 3.24 8.19 31.10
C VAL A 48 4.45 7.31 31.38
N PHE A 49 5.43 7.30 30.48
CA PHE A 49 6.75 6.74 30.77
C PHE A 49 7.47 7.57 31.83
N MET A 50 8.38 6.96 32.60
CA MET A 50 9.15 7.66 33.62
C MET A 50 10.14 8.61 32.95
N PRO A 51 10.01 9.95 33.13
CA PRO A 51 10.91 10.88 32.49
C PRO A 51 12.33 10.81 33.11
N PRO A 52 13.37 11.23 32.37
CA PRO A 52 14.73 11.28 32.90
C PRO A 52 14.84 12.27 34.07
N ASP A 53 15.85 12.07 34.93
CA ASP A 53 16.10 12.87 36.13
C ASP A 53 16.08 14.39 35.91
N ALA A 54 16.64 14.85 34.78
CA ALA A 54 16.67 16.26 34.41
C ALA A 54 15.26 16.87 34.25
N LEU A 55 14.30 16.08 33.77
CA LEU A 55 12.91 16.51 33.60
C LEU A 55 12.09 16.29 34.89
N ARG A 56 12.37 15.23 35.66
CA ARG A 56 11.69 14.98 36.95
C ARG A 56 11.85 16.12 37.94
N LYS A 57 13.06 16.72 37.97
CA LYS A 57 13.35 17.89 38.81
C LYS A 57 12.47 19.11 38.49
N GLN A 58 11.93 19.20 37.28
CA GLN A 58 11.07 20.30 36.84
C GLN A 58 9.59 20.08 37.22
N HIS A 59 9.14 18.83 37.27
CA HIS A 59 7.73 18.44 37.43
C HIS A 59 7.34 18.00 38.85
N HIS A 60 8.05 18.49 39.88
CA HIS A 60 7.82 18.26 41.31
C HIS A 60 8.40 16.99 41.96
N PHE A 61 8.84 17.16 43.21
CA PHE A 61 9.33 16.13 44.14
C PHE A 61 8.37 14.94 44.35
N ARG A 62 7.10 15.07 43.96
CA ARG A 62 6.08 14.01 44.09
C ARG A 62 6.31 12.85 43.12
N PHE A 63 6.85 13.11 41.92
CA PHE A 63 7.24 12.05 40.98
C PHE A 63 8.29 11.13 41.59
N GLU A 64 9.33 11.69 42.22
CA GLU A 64 10.36 10.89 42.89
C GLU A 64 9.79 10.08 44.05
N GLN A 65 8.90 10.66 44.86
CA GLN A 65 8.27 9.94 45.97
C GLN A 65 7.47 8.74 45.47
N LEU A 66 6.62 8.95 44.47
CA LEU A 66 5.81 7.89 43.90
C LEU A 66 6.67 6.83 43.19
N TRP A 67 7.65 7.26 42.40
CA TRP A 67 8.54 6.34 41.68
C TRP A 67 9.36 5.47 42.63
N ASN A 68 9.88 6.05 43.72
CA ASN A 68 10.58 5.29 44.74
C ASN A 68 9.68 4.23 45.38
N ALA A 69 8.42 4.59 45.71
CA ALA A 69 7.46 3.63 46.26
C ALA A 69 7.15 2.48 45.28
N VAL A 70 6.93 2.78 43.99
CA VAL A 70 6.74 1.77 42.93
C VAL A 70 7.94 0.85 42.83
N ARG A 71 9.16 1.40 42.90
CA ARG A 71 10.39 0.61 42.78
C ARG A 71 10.67 -0.29 43.97
N THR A 72 10.34 0.13 45.19
CA THR A 72 10.58 -0.65 46.40
C THR A 72 9.47 -1.65 46.69
N ASN A 73 8.44 -1.73 45.83
CA ASN A 73 7.21 -2.47 46.11
C ASN A 73 6.63 -2.10 47.49
N ASP A 74 6.72 -0.81 47.88
CA ASP A 74 6.20 -0.37 49.17
C ASP A 74 4.65 -0.42 49.13
N PRO A 75 4.00 -1.28 49.94
CA PRO A 75 2.58 -1.54 49.82
C PRO A 75 1.71 -0.45 50.44
N THR A 76 2.23 0.68 50.95
CA THR A 76 1.44 1.69 51.68
C THR A 76 0.34 2.37 50.83
N PRO A 77 -0.94 1.95 50.89
CA PRO A 77 -1.93 2.30 49.86
C PRO A 77 -2.46 3.73 50.00
N ALA A 78 -2.52 4.27 51.22
CA ALA A 78 -3.15 5.55 51.53
C ALA A 78 -2.26 6.76 51.20
N THR A 79 -0.95 6.67 51.41
CA THR A 79 0.00 7.72 51.02
C THR A 79 0.21 7.69 49.51
N ASN A 80 0.21 6.49 48.92
CA ASN A 80 0.37 6.32 47.48
C ASN A 80 -0.85 6.84 46.71
N SER A 81 -2.08 6.76 47.23
CA SER A 81 -3.26 7.28 46.52
C SER A 81 -3.27 8.79 46.38
N ARG A 82 -2.93 9.53 47.44
CA ARG A 82 -2.83 11.01 47.39
C ARG A 82 -1.70 11.45 46.47
N ILE A 83 -0.51 10.89 46.62
CA ILE A 83 0.64 11.25 45.79
C ILE A 83 0.36 10.89 44.33
N LEU A 84 -0.26 9.74 44.05
CA LEU A 84 -0.68 9.35 42.71
C LEU A 84 -1.65 10.35 42.10
N GLN A 85 -2.64 10.82 42.87
CA GLN A 85 -3.57 11.83 42.39
C GLN A 85 -2.86 13.16 42.08
N GLU A 86 -1.97 13.62 42.97
CA GLU A 86 -1.16 14.84 42.75
C GLU A 86 -0.30 14.72 41.47
N VAL A 87 0.30 13.55 41.22
CA VAL A 87 1.06 13.28 39.99
C VAL A 87 0.16 13.28 38.75
N LYS A 88 -1.02 12.65 38.82
CA LYS A 88 -1.99 12.65 37.71
C LYS A 88 -2.47 14.04 37.37
N ASP A 89 -2.79 14.84 38.40
CA ASP A 89 -3.25 16.21 38.24
C ASP A 89 -2.17 17.07 37.58
N ASP A 90 -0.90 16.91 37.99
CA ASP A 90 0.22 17.61 37.34
C ASP A 90 0.37 17.22 35.87
N VAL A 91 0.38 15.90 35.55
CA VAL A 91 0.43 15.45 34.15
C VAL A 91 -0.71 16.05 33.32
N ASN A 92 -1.94 15.99 33.83
CA ASN A 92 -3.11 16.50 33.11
C ASN A 92 -3.10 18.02 32.93
N GLN A 93 -2.50 18.77 33.86
CA GLN A 93 -2.49 20.23 33.84
C GLN A 93 -1.28 20.80 33.08
N THR A 94 -0.11 20.17 33.17
CA THR A 94 1.15 20.73 32.68
C THR A 94 1.68 20.05 31.43
N TRP A 95 1.28 18.82 31.13
CA TRP A 95 1.79 18.08 29.97
C TRP A 95 0.84 18.24 28.79
N LYS A 96 1.41 18.25 27.58
CA LYS A 96 0.65 18.31 26.34
C LYS A 96 0.57 16.92 25.70
N PRO A 97 -0.58 16.56 25.10
CA PRO A 97 -0.68 15.36 24.28
C PRO A 97 0.41 15.35 23.21
N ASN A 98 0.90 14.16 22.88
CA ASN A 98 1.68 14.01 21.66
C ASN A 98 0.70 14.08 20.46
N PRO A 99 0.77 15.12 19.60
CA PRO A 99 -0.16 15.28 18.49
C PRO A 99 -0.06 14.12 17.47
N SER A 100 1.05 13.35 17.46
CA SER A 100 1.18 12.20 16.58
C SER A 100 0.31 10.99 16.98
N LEU A 101 -0.34 11.03 18.15
CA LEU A 101 -1.28 9.98 18.58
C LEU A 101 -2.69 10.20 18.02
N PHE A 102 -2.97 11.41 17.54
CA PHE A 102 -4.26 11.80 16.98
C PHE A 102 -4.16 11.65 15.46
N ASP A 103 -5.03 10.82 14.89
CA ASP A 103 -5.20 10.78 13.43
C ASP A 103 -6.32 11.73 13.00
N ARG A 104 -6.35 12.05 11.70
CA ARG A 104 -7.35 12.95 11.14
C ARG A 104 -8.78 12.46 11.36
N ASP A 105 -8.97 11.15 11.43
CA ASP A 105 -10.30 10.56 11.56
C ASP A 105 -10.81 10.74 13.01
N TRP A 106 -9.91 10.68 14.01
CA TRP A 106 -10.17 11.03 15.40
C TRP A 106 -10.55 12.51 15.55
N ASP A 107 -9.82 13.43 14.91
CA ASP A 107 -10.11 14.86 14.94
C ASP A 107 -11.52 15.18 14.43
N THR A 108 -12.06 14.38 13.50
CA THR A 108 -13.42 14.59 12.97
C THR A 108 -14.54 14.02 13.84
N SER A 109 -14.21 13.23 14.86
CA SER A 109 -15.22 12.58 15.72
C SER A 109 -15.78 13.47 16.84
N ASN A 110 -15.30 14.72 16.96
CA ASN A 110 -15.64 15.65 18.05
C ASN A 110 -15.46 15.05 19.46
N SER A 111 -14.59 14.05 19.61
CA SER A 111 -14.22 13.56 20.94
C SER A 111 -13.13 14.50 21.49
N ASP A 112 -13.44 15.19 22.58
CA ASP A 112 -12.42 15.87 23.40
C ASP A 112 -11.55 14.86 24.19
N GLU A 113 -11.63 13.58 23.84
CA GLU A 113 -11.01 12.46 24.54
C GLU A 113 -9.70 12.03 23.86
N TYR A 114 -8.79 11.48 24.67
CA TYR A 114 -7.57 10.85 24.15
C TYR A 114 -7.89 9.58 23.35
N PRO A 115 -7.15 9.30 22.27
CA PRO A 115 -7.26 8.04 21.54
C PRO A 115 -7.06 6.83 22.46
N VAL A 116 -7.98 5.87 22.40
CA VAL A 116 -7.88 4.63 23.17
C VAL A 116 -6.83 3.72 22.52
N MET A 117 -5.62 3.74 23.08
CA MET A 117 -4.51 2.91 22.63
C MET A 117 -4.56 1.52 23.29
N ASN A 118 -5.18 0.54 22.62
CA ASN A 118 -5.22 -0.87 23.07
C ASN A 118 -3.92 -1.65 22.80
N VAL A 119 -2.77 -0.96 22.76
CA VAL A 119 -1.47 -1.55 22.46
C VAL A 119 -0.59 -1.44 23.69
N ASN A 120 0.13 -2.51 24.04
CA ASN A 120 1.14 -2.44 25.10
C ASN A 120 2.26 -1.46 24.68
N PRO A 121 2.41 -0.29 25.33
CA PRO A 121 3.38 0.72 24.93
C PRO A 121 4.83 0.26 25.17
N PHE A 122 5.04 -0.71 26.07
CA PHE A 122 6.36 -1.30 26.31
C PHE A 122 6.82 -2.23 25.20
N ARG A 123 5.93 -2.66 24.31
CA ARG A 123 6.32 -3.52 23.18
C ARG A 123 7.36 -2.83 22.30
N THR A 124 7.16 -1.55 21.97
CA THR A 124 8.11 -0.74 21.21
C THR A 124 9.45 -0.64 21.95
N ILE A 125 9.41 -0.41 23.26
CA ILE A 125 10.62 -0.31 24.10
C ILE A 125 11.40 -1.63 24.10
N SER A 126 10.72 -2.77 24.26
CA SER A 126 11.35 -4.09 24.19
C SER A 126 12.00 -4.36 22.83
N CYS A 127 11.35 -3.98 21.73
CA CYS A 127 11.94 -4.08 20.40
C CYS A 127 13.24 -3.25 20.31
N LEU A 128 13.22 -1.99 20.75
CA LEU A 128 14.40 -1.14 20.74
C LEU A 128 15.54 -1.72 21.60
N GLU A 129 15.23 -2.25 22.78
CA GLU A 129 16.22 -2.91 23.64
C GLU A 129 16.82 -4.15 22.98
N GLU A 130 15.97 -4.99 22.36
CA GLU A 130 16.41 -6.18 21.62
C GLU A 130 17.34 -5.79 20.48
N TYR A 131 17.02 -4.73 19.72
CA TYR A 131 17.88 -4.21 18.65
C TYR A 131 19.25 -3.81 19.19
N ILE A 132 19.26 -2.93 20.19
CA ILE A 132 20.47 -2.40 20.78
C ILE A 132 21.38 -3.53 21.31
N THR A 133 20.77 -4.51 21.96
CA THR A 133 21.47 -5.67 22.53
C THR A 133 22.01 -6.58 21.43
N SER A 134 21.19 -6.91 20.43
CA SER A 134 21.54 -7.83 19.34
C SER A 134 22.65 -7.31 18.45
N TYR A 135 22.75 -5.98 18.29
CA TYR A 135 23.80 -5.34 17.50
C TYR A 135 25.00 -4.87 18.35
N HIS A 136 25.06 -5.28 19.62
CA HIS A 136 26.13 -4.91 20.56
C HIS A 136 26.39 -3.39 20.62
N ILE A 137 25.34 -2.60 20.41
CA ILE A 137 25.40 -1.13 20.50
C ILE A 137 25.68 -0.72 21.95
N LEU A 138 25.08 -1.45 22.90
CA LEU A 138 25.44 -1.38 24.31
C LEU A 138 26.25 -2.64 24.68
N GLN A 139 27.53 -2.45 24.98
CA GLN A 139 28.39 -3.52 25.52
C GLN A 139 28.34 -3.61 27.05
N ASP A 140 27.83 -2.57 27.72
CA ASP A 140 27.77 -2.47 29.17
C ASP A 140 26.31 -2.37 29.66
N GLU A 141 25.89 -3.31 30.50
CA GLU A 141 24.57 -3.32 31.12
C GLU A 141 24.32 -2.10 32.02
N ALA A 142 25.38 -1.42 32.47
CA ALA A 142 25.29 -0.22 33.30
C ALA A 142 24.74 1.02 32.55
N LEU A 143 24.60 0.95 31.23
CA LEU A 143 24.18 2.09 30.40
C LEU A 143 22.66 2.30 30.33
N VAL A 144 21.85 1.28 30.68
CA VAL A 144 20.39 1.47 30.80
C VAL A 144 20.10 2.12 32.15
N ASP A 145 19.61 3.35 32.12
CA ASP A 145 19.26 4.07 33.33
C ASP A 145 18.02 3.43 33.97
N ARG A 146 18.23 2.72 35.08
CA ARG A 146 17.17 2.08 35.86
C ARG A 146 16.18 3.09 36.46
N GLN A 147 16.51 4.38 36.48
CA GLN A 147 15.60 5.45 36.90
C GLN A 147 14.62 5.84 35.81
N SER A 148 14.95 5.63 34.53
CA SER A 148 14.09 5.94 33.38
C SER A 148 14.39 4.97 32.22
N PRO A 149 14.02 3.68 32.36
CA PRO A 149 14.50 2.64 31.45
C PRO A 149 14.03 2.88 30.01
N SER A 150 12.74 3.12 29.79
CA SER A 150 12.19 3.37 28.45
C SER A 150 12.84 4.57 27.75
N PHE A 151 13.06 5.65 28.50
CA PHE A 151 13.72 6.85 27.97
C PHE A 151 15.17 6.58 27.61
N SER A 152 15.93 5.91 28.47
CA SER A 152 17.35 5.61 28.22
C SER A 152 17.54 4.65 27.04
N ILE A 153 16.72 3.60 26.93
CA ILE A 153 16.71 2.68 25.78
C ILE A 153 16.44 3.46 24.49
N THR A 154 15.39 4.28 24.48
CA THR A 154 15.03 5.08 23.31
C THR A 154 16.13 6.08 22.93
N THR A 155 16.74 6.73 23.93
CA THR A 155 17.84 7.68 23.73
C THR A 155 19.05 6.99 23.09
N HIS A 156 19.49 5.86 23.64
CA HIS A 156 20.62 5.09 23.09
C HIS A 156 20.37 4.62 21.66
N PHE A 157 19.14 4.21 21.35
CA PHE A 157 18.76 3.89 19.98
C PHE A 157 18.97 5.09 19.05
N PHE A 158 18.37 6.25 19.39
CA PHE A 158 18.43 7.43 18.53
C PHE A 158 19.82 8.05 18.45
N ASP A 159 20.60 8.03 19.54
CA ASP A 159 22.00 8.45 19.52
C ASP A 159 22.82 7.59 18.54
N SER A 160 22.53 6.29 18.50
CA SER A 160 23.17 5.37 17.55
C SER A 160 22.74 5.65 16.11
N VAL A 161 21.47 5.98 15.88
CA VAL A 161 20.98 6.42 14.57
C VAL A 161 21.66 7.71 14.14
N VAL A 162 21.72 8.73 15.01
CA VAL A 162 22.36 10.02 14.73
C VAL A 162 23.84 9.83 14.43
N LYS A 163 24.55 9.04 15.25
CA LYS A 163 25.95 8.70 15.02
C LYS A 163 26.14 8.05 13.65
N SER A 164 25.30 7.06 13.31
CA SER A 164 25.36 6.39 12.01
C SER A 164 25.11 7.34 10.84
N LEU A 165 24.15 8.28 10.96
CA LEU A 165 23.90 9.30 9.94
C LEU A 165 25.08 10.27 9.80
N CYS A 166 25.72 10.65 10.91
CA CYS A 166 26.95 11.45 10.91
C CYS A 166 28.10 10.71 10.23
N ASP A 167 28.26 9.42 10.48
CA ASP A 167 29.28 8.58 9.84
C ASP A 167 29.02 8.42 8.33
N LEU A 168 27.75 8.48 7.90
CA LEU A 168 27.32 8.49 6.51
C LEU A 168 27.31 9.87 5.85
N ARG A 169 27.83 10.91 6.52
CA ARG A 169 27.88 12.27 5.97
C ARG A 169 28.57 12.31 4.61
N GLY A 170 27.94 12.99 3.66
CA GLY A 170 28.41 13.09 2.27
C GLY A 170 28.13 11.85 1.41
N ARG A 171 27.62 10.76 2.00
CA ARG A 171 27.26 9.51 1.30
C ARG A 171 25.74 9.28 1.24
N LEU A 172 24.97 9.95 2.09
CA LEU A 172 23.50 9.86 2.11
C LEU A 172 22.87 10.83 1.10
N LYS A 173 21.97 10.31 0.27
CA LYS A 173 21.04 11.11 -0.53
C LYS A 173 19.61 10.80 -0.09
N LEU A 174 18.84 11.82 0.22
CA LEU A 174 17.44 11.70 0.61
C LEU A 174 16.56 12.17 -0.53
N GLU A 175 15.64 11.31 -0.95
CA GLU A 175 14.64 11.60 -1.98
C GLU A 175 13.26 11.44 -1.35
N VAL A 176 12.42 12.46 -1.49
CA VAL A 176 11.03 12.43 -1.05
C VAL A 176 10.16 12.52 -2.29
N LEU A 177 9.51 11.41 -2.62
CA LEU A 177 8.58 11.34 -3.73
C LEU A 177 7.16 11.50 -3.20
N LEU A 178 6.43 12.47 -3.73
CA LEU A 178 5.00 12.61 -3.48
C LEU A 178 4.26 11.80 -4.54
N GLY A 179 3.72 10.64 -4.15
CA GLY A 179 3.03 9.72 -5.05
C GLY A 179 3.11 8.28 -4.55
N ASP A 180 2.67 7.34 -5.39
CA ASP A 180 2.81 5.92 -5.14
C ASP A 180 4.17 5.40 -5.67
N VAL A 181 4.69 4.29 -5.13
CA VAL A 181 5.92 3.64 -5.59
C VAL A 181 5.85 3.23 -7.07
N CYS A 182 4.62 3.06 -7.57
CA CYS A 182 4.33 2.74 -8.97
C CYS A 182 4.55 3.97 -9.89
N SER A 183 4.52 5.19 -9.35
CA SER A 183 4.68 6.42 -10.13
C SER A 183 6.17 6.69 -10.42
N ARG A 184 6.53 6.76 -11.71
CA ARG A 184 7.90 7.07 -12.14
C ARG A 184 8.07 8.57 -12.24
N SER A 185 8.98 9.15 -11.44
CA SER A 185 9.44 10.51 -11.70
C SER A 185 10.42 10.51 -12.86
N THR A 186 10.12 11.27 -13.92
CA THR A 186 11.02 11.55 -15.03
C THR A 186 12.00 12.68 -14.72
N THR A 187 11.82 13.39 -13.60
CA THR A 187 12.60 14.58 -13.22
C THR A 187 13.70 14.28 -12.21
N ARG A 188 14.04 13.00 -12.02
CA ARG A 188 15.03 12.59 -11.03
C ARG A 188 16.45 13.03 -11.44
N PRO A 189 17.23 13.66 -10.56
CA PRO A 189 18.61 14.04 -10.88
C PRO A 189 19.47 12.82 -11.29
N ASN A 190 20.30 12.98 -12.32
CA ASN A 190 21.11 11.89 -12.89
C ASN A 190 22.13 11.30 -11.90
N ASP A 191 22.49 12.04 -10.86
CA ASP A 191 23.43 11.61 -9.83
C ASP A 191 22.77 10.76 -8.72
N PHE A 192 21.44 10.63 -8.68
CA PHE A 192 20.74 9.78 -7.71
C PHE A 192 20.79 8.30 -8.12
N PRO A 193 21.03 7.36 -7.17
CA PRO A 193 21.10 5.93 -7.47
C PRO A 193 19.79 5.40 -8.06
N SER A 194 19.82 4.88 -9.28
CA SER A 194 18.66 4.30 -9.99
C SER A 194 18.31 2.86 -9.58
N GLN A 195 19.22 2.24 -8.82
CA GLN A 195 19.12 0.89 -8.28
C GLN A 195 19.35 0.92 -6.76
N PHE A 196 18.92 -0.15 -6.09
CA PHE A 196 19.09 -0.30 -4.64
C PHE A 196 19.43 -1.76 -4.28
N THR A 197 20.02 -1.93 -3.10
CA THR A 197 20.34 -3.24 -2.52
C THR A 197 19.31 -3.70 -1.47
N LEU A 198 18.57 -2.76 -0.89
CA LEU A 198 17.49 -3.02 0.05
C LEU A 198 16.33 -2.06 -0.21
N ALA A 199 15.13 -2.60 -0.33
CA ALA A 199 13.90 -1.82 -0.29
C ALA A 199 12.93 -2.42 0.72
N LEU A 200 12.26 -1.55 1.45
CA LEU A 200 11.15 -1.87 2.34
C LEU A 200 9.89 -1.23 1.77
N VAL A 201 8.96 -2.07 1.34
CA VAL A 201 7.65 -1.62 0.84
C VAL A 201 6.53 -2.26 1.64
N ASN A 202 5.32 -1.75 1.49
CA ASN A 202 4.13 -2.32 2.11
C ASN A 202 3.37 -3.17 1.09
N ASP A 203 2.55 -4.11 1.54
CA ASP A 203 1.77 -5.01 0.67
C ASP A 203 0.64 -4.34 -0.12
N TYR A 204 0.26 -3.10 0.18
CA TYR A 204 -0.81 -2.40 -0.54
C TYR A 204 -0.48 -2.05 -2.01
N ILE A 205 0.71 -2.40 -2.50
CA ILE A 205 1.11 -2.32 -3.91
C ILE A 205 0.89 -3.66 -4.63
N GLN A 206 -0.26 -4.30 -4.44
CA GLN A 206 -0.56 -5.64 -4.99
C GLN A 206 0.35 -6.76 -4.45
N GLY A 207 0.75 -6.68 -3.18
CA GLY A 207 1.53 -7.71 -2.50
C GLY A 207 2.80 -8.10 -3.29
N PRO A 208 3.14 -9.41 -3.37
CA PRO A 208 4.32 -9.87 -4.10
C PRO A 208 4.35 -9.53 -5.59
N LEU A 209 3.20 -9.43 -6.26
CA LEU A 209 3.19 -9.18 -7.70
C LEU A 209 3.70 -7.76 -8.01
N GLY A 210 3.13 -6.74 -7.36
CA GLY A 210 3.60 -5.37 -7.57
C GLY A 210 4.97 -5.11 -6.96
N ALA A 211 5.34 -5.80 -5.86
CA ALA A 211 6.71 -5.78 -5.36
C ALA A 211 7.71 -6.27 -6.42
N VAL A 212 7.40 -7.34 -7.16
CA VAL A 212 8.27 -7.81 -8.25
C VAL A 212 8.35 -6.77 -9.38
N ILE A 213 7.20 -6.26 -9.83
CA ILE A 213 7.11 -5.39 -11.02
C ILE A 213 7.77 -4.03 -10.76
N TYR A 214 7.46 -3.39 -9.63
CA TYR A 214 7.85 -2.00 -9.37
C TYR A 214 9.11 -1.85 -8.53
N VAL A 215 9.38 -2.81 -7.64
CA VAL A 215 10.47 -2.71 -6.66
C VAL A 215 11.61 -3.60 -7.10
N LEU A 216 11.41 -4.92 -7.12
CA LEU A 216 12.46 -5.90 -7.45
C LEU A 216 13.06 -5.68 -8.84
N SER A 217 12.30 -5.16 -9.80
CA SER A 217 12.81 -4.86 -11.14
C SER A 217 13.87 -3.73 -11.19
N ARG A 218 14.06 -3.02 -10.07
CA ARG A 218 15.06 -1.97 -9.82
C ARG A 218 16.14 -2.39 -8.83
N ALA A 219 16.04 -3.59 -8.28
CA ALA A 219 17.10 -4.19 -7.50
C ALA A 219 18.41 -4.21 -8.31
N ASP A 220 19.51 -3.91 -7.65
CA ASP A 220 20.84 -4.22 -8.19
C ASP A 220 20.91 -5.75 -8.42
N PRO A 221 21.33 -6.23 -9.61
CA PRO A 221 21.40 -7.66 -9.92
C PRO A 221 22.47 -8.43 -9.15
N SER A 222 23.28 -7.78 -8.29
CA SER A 222 24.22 -8.43 -7.39
C SER A 222 23.54 -9.45 -6.46
N GLN A 223 24.31 -10.46 -6.03
CA GLN A 223 23.76 -11.62 -5.30
C GLN A 223 23.18 -11.30 -3.91
N ASP A 224 23.48 -10.12 -3.37
CA ASP A 224 23.11 -9.70 -2.01
C ASP A 224 21.89 -8.79 -1.96
N THR A 225 21.25 -8.50 -3.11
CA THR A 225 20.08 -7.62 -3.13
C THR A 225 18.82 -8.34 -2.66
N THR A 226 18.10 -7.70 -1.75
CA THR A 226 16.84 -8.20 -1.21
C THR A 226 15.75 -7.13 -1.22
N VAL A 227 14.51 -7.54 -1.46
CA VAL A 227 13.32 -6.71 -1.29
C VAL A 227 12.51 -7.31 -0.15
N GLY A 228 12.43 -6.57 0.95
CA GLY A 228 11.61 -6.91 2.10
C GLY A 228 10.28 -6.16 2.05
N PHE A 229 9.20 -6.82 2.43
CA PHE A 229 7.93 -6.15 2.69
C PHE A 229 7.08 -6.92 3.68
N ASN A 230 6.12 -6.23 4.28
CA ASN A 230 5.23 -6.76 5.29
C ASN A 230 3.79 -6.73 4.80
N CYS A 231 2.99 -7.69 5.27
CA CYS A 231 1.55 -7.70 5.07
C CYS A 231 0.87 -7.03 6.27
N LEU A 232 0.60 -5.73 6.20
CA LEU A 232 0.17 -4.97 7.38
C LEU A 232 -1.33 -5.10 7.66
N PHE A 233 -2.16 -5.00 6.63
CA PHE A 233 -3.61 -4.92 6.81
C PHE A 233 -4.30 -6.28 6.88
N SER A 234 -3.72 -7.30 6.25
CA SER A 234 -4.40 -8.59 6.02
C SER A 234 -3.66 -9.79 6.62
N SER A 235 -2.65 -9.58 7.47
CA SER A 235 -1.77 -10.66 7.97
C SER A 235 -2.52 -11.83 8.59
N GLY A 236 -3.62 -11.57 9.31
CA GLY A 236 -4.43 -12.60 9.95
C GLY A 236 -5.35 -13.41 9.02
N LEU A 237 -5.44 -13.06 7.73
CA LEU A 237 -6.32 -13.74 6.77
C LEU A 237 -5.65 -14.94 6.09
N TRP A 238 -4.33 -14.97 6.10
CA TRP A 238 -3.58 -15.94 5.32
C TRP A 238 -3.26 -17.16 6.16
N SER A 239 -3.72 -18.32 5.70
CA SER A 239 -3.41 -19.60 6.36
C SER A 239 -1.95 -20.02 6.16
N SER A 240 -1.30 -19.53 5.10
CA SER A 240 0.10 -19.81 4.79
C SER A 240 0.70 -18.75 3.85
N GLY A 241 2.02 -18.79 3.70
CA GLY A 241 2.75 -18.04 2.68
C GLY A 241 2.30 -18.33 1.26
N ASP A 242 2.01 -19.60 0.95
CA ASP A 242 1.51 -20.00 -0.36
C ASP A 242 0.13 -19.41 -0.65
N SER A 243 -0.78 -19.38 0.34
CA SER A 243 -2.09 -18.76 0.18
C SER A 243 -1.97 -17.26 -0.14
N TYR A 244 -1.08 -16.57 0.58
CA TYR A 244 -0.78 -15.16 0.33
C TYR A 244 -0.16 -14.93 -1.06
N CYS A 245 0.88 -15.68 -1.39
CA CYS A 245 1.54 -15.61 -2.70
C CYS A 245 0.55 -15.86 -3.83
N PHE A 246 -0.25 -16.92 -3.72
CA PHE A 246 -1.23 -17.30 -4.73
C PHE A 246 -2.32 -16.25 -4.92
N ASN A 247 -2.80 -15.62 -3.85
CA ASN A 247 -3.82 -14.59 -3.94
C ASN A 247 -3.37 -13.40 -4.82
N TYR A 248 -2.14 -12.92 -4.63
CA TYR A 248 -1.65 -11.73 -5.35
C TYR A 248 -1.01 -12.06 -6.70
N THR A 249 -0.38 -13.23 -6.84
CA THR A 249 0.39 -13.58 -8.05
C THR A 249 -0.27 -14.64 -8.92
N SER A 250 -1.30 -15.34 -8.41
CA SER A 250 -1.84 -16.54 -9.05
C SER A 250 -0.85 -17.70 -9.22
N LEU A 251 0.26 -17.68 -8.47
CA LEU A 251 1.35 -18.66 -8.47
C LEU A 251 1.63 -19.17 -7.06
N ARG A 252 2.11 -20.41 -6.96
CA ARG A 252 2.74 -20.91 -5.73
C ARG A 252 4.16 -20.35 -5.60
N ILE A 253 4.72 -20.41 -4.39
CA ILE A 253 6.04 -19.84 -4.11
C ILE A 253 7.12 -20.47 -5.00
N GLU A 254 7.06 -21.78 -5.22
CA GLU A 254 8.01 -22.53 -6.05
C GLU A 254 7.95 -22.18 -7.54
N GLU A 255 6.86 -21.54 -7.99
CA GLU A 255 6.67 -21.15 -9.38
C GLU A 255 7.19 -19.74 -9.68
N LEU A 256 7.43 -18.90 -8.65
CA LEU A 256 7.95 -17.54 -8.83
C LEU A 256 9.23 -17.49 -9.69
N PRO A 257 10.22 -18.40 -9.54
CA PRO A 257 11.43 -18.34 -10.34
C PRO A 257 11.20 -18.50 -11.84
N ARG A 258 10.27 -19.38 -12.24
CA ARG A 258 10.02 -19.72 -13.66
C ARG A 258 9.07 -18.76 -14.37
N PHE A 259 8.27 -17.99 -13.62
CA PHE A 259 7.34 -17.00 -14.19
C PHE A 259 7.82 -15.56 -13.99
N LEU A 260 8.32 -15.22 -12.80
CA LEU A 260 8.60 -13.84 -12.41
C LEU A 260 10.08 -13.52 -12.31
N GLY A 261 10.96 -14.52 -12.44
CA GLY A 261 12.41 -14.35 -12.39
C GLY A 261 12.92 -13.95 -11.00
N CYS A 262 12.24 -14.39 -9.96
CA CYS A 262 12.58 -14.11 -8.56
C CYS A 262 12.33 -15.33 -7.68
N ARG A 263 13.01 -15.40 -6.53
CA ARG A 263 12.76 -16.42 -5.49
C ARG A 263 12.31 -15.73 -4.21
N ALA A 264 11.39 -16.37 -3.48
CA ALA A 264 11.08 -15.97 -2.12
C ALA A 264 12.05 -16.67 -1.17
N ILE A 265 12.72 -15.91 -0.31
CA ILE A 265 13.50 -16.44 0.82
C ILE A 265 12.55 -16.71 1.98
N THR A 266 11.66 -15.76 2.23
CA THR A 266 10.58 -15.89 3.21
C THR A 266 9.29 -15.33 2.61
N MET A 267 8.17 -15.96 2.95
CA MET A 267 6.84 -15.55 2.52
C MET A 267 5.88 -15.76 3.69
N ILE A 268 6.14 -15.06 4.80
CA ILE A 268 5.36 -15.24 6.03
C ILE A 268 4.56 -13.94 6.25
N PRO A 269 3.25 -13.90 5.92
CA PRO A 269 2.48 -12.65 5.91
C PRO A 269 2.39 -11.98 7.28
N ASN A 270 2.31 -12.77 8.35
CA ASN A 270 2.38 -12.32 9.74
C ASN A 270 3.83 -12.28 10.26
N SER A 271 4.78 -11.98 9.39
CA SER A 271 6.18 -11.77 9.77
C SER A 271 6.81 -10.89 8.69
N HIS A 272 7.69 -11.45 7.88
CA HIS A 272 8.38 -10.78 6.79
C HIS A 272 8.22 -11.60 5.51
N ILE A 273 8.13 -10.86 4.42
CA ILE A 273 8.25 -11.40 3.07
C ILE A 273 9.54 -10.86 2.49
N THR A 274 10.38 -11.74 1.98
CA THR A 274 11.66 -11.39 1.38
C THR A 274 11.74 -12.03 0.00
N LEU A 275 11.84 -11.18 -1.02
CA LEU A 275 12.09 -11.58 -2.40
C LEU A 275 13.51 -11.20 -2.78
N VAL A 276 14.10 -12.01 -3.65
CA VAL A 276 15.42 -11.71 -4.22
C VAL A 276 15.38 -11.94 -5.72
N PRO A 277 16.05 -11.07 -6.51
CA PRO A 277 16.04 -11.19 -7.95
C PRO A 277 16.86 -12.42 -8.37
N GLN A 278 16.60 -12.91 -9.58
CA GLN A 278 17.50 -13.83 -10.27
C GLN A 278 18.16 -13.12 -11.44
N ILE A 279 19.22 -13.73 -11.96
CA ILE A 279 19.89 -13.21 -13.16
C ILE A 279 18.91 -13.30 -14.34
N LEU A 280 18.68 -12.17 -15.00
CA LEU A 280 17.79 -12.04 -16.15
C LEU A 280 18.59 -11.66 -17.42
N PRO A 281 18.15 -12.12 -18.61
CA PRO A 281 17.03 -13.02 -18.83
C PRO A 281 17.37 -14.46 -18.41
N ARG A 282 16.35 -15.21 -18.00
CA ARG A 282 16.45 -16.64 -17.70
C ARG A 282 16.45 -17.46 -18.99
N PRO A 283 17.15 -18.61 -19.03
CA PRO A 283 17.08 -19.55 -20.15
C PRO A 283 15.64 -20.04 -20.37
N LEU A 284 15.22 -20.14 -21.64
CA LEU A 284 13.84 -20.54 -21.98
C LEU A 284 13.43 -21.90 -21.41
N GLY A 285 14.37 -22.85 -21.32
CA GLY A 285 14.13 -24.17 -20.73
C GLY A 285 13.87 -24.16 -19.21
N GLU A 286 14.19 -23.05 -18.54
CA GLU A 286 13.91 -22.83 -17.10
C GLU A 286 12.62 -22.03 -16.86
N LEU A 287 12.02 -21.48 -17.92
CA LEU A 287 10.78 -20.71 -17.87
C LEU A 287 9.55 -21.62 -18.02
N ALA A 288 8.39 -21.10 -17.63
CA ALA A 288 7.12 -21.74 -17.93
C ALA A 288 6.92 -21.90 -19.46
N SER A 289 6.27 -22.99 -19.88
CA SER A 289 5.92 -23.18 -21.28
C SER A 289 4.94 -22.11 -21.77
N LYS A 290 4.83 -21.92 -23.10
CA LYS A 290 3.86 -20.98 -23.69
C LYS A 290 2.43 -21.23 -23.19
N ALA A 291 2.03 -22.50 -23.08
CA ALA A 291 0.69 -22.88 -22.64
C ALA A 291 0.45 -22.50 -21.17
N GLU A 292 1.40 -22.83 -20.28
CA GLU A 292 1.32 -22.44 -18.86
C GLU A 292 1.29 -20.91 -18.69
N LEU A 293 2.13 -20.20 -19.44
CA LEU A 293 2.16 -18.74 -19.44
C LEU A 293 0.80 -18.13 -19.84
N ILE A 294 0.19 -18.61 -20.92
CA ILE A 294 -1.11 -18.11 -21.38
C ILE A 294 -2.21 -18.36 -20.35
N VAL A 295 -2.24 -19.54 -19.74
CA VAL A 295 -3.22 -19.88 -18.68
C VAL A 295 -3.04 -18.96 -17.47
N TRP A 296 -1.80 -18.76 -17.03
CA TRP A 296 -1.52 -17.87 -15.90
C TRP A 296 -1.83 -16.41 -16.22
N LEU A 297 -1.41 -15.89 -17.38
CA LEU A 297 -1.74 -14.52 -17.81
C LEU A 297 -3.24 -14.29 -17.93
N THR A 298 -3.99 -15.27 -18.42
CA THR A 298 -5.47 -15.23 -18.45
C THR A 298 -6.03 -15.07 -17.04
N ARG A 299 -5.53 -15.85 -16.08
CA ARG A 299 -5.97 -15.78 -14.68
C ARG A 299 -5.65 -14.42 -14.05
N VAL A 300 -4.44 -13.91 -14.24
CA VAL A 300 -4.02 -12.59 -13.72
C VAL A 300 -4.84 -11.47 -14.36
N PHE A 301 -5.06 -11.53 -15.67
CA PHE A 301 -5.90 -10.57 -16.39
C PHE A 301 -7.30 -10.54 -15.81
N VAL A 302 -7.95 -11.70 -15.69
CA VAL A 302 -9.30 -11.82 -15.13
C VAL A 302 -9.37 -11.28 -13.70
N TYR A 303 -8.42 -11.63 -12.83
CA TYR A 303 -8.39 -11.09 -11.46
C TYR A 303 -8.14 -9.58 -11.39
N THR A 304 -7.51 -9.01 -12.42
CA THR A 304 -7.29 -7.55 -12.51
C THR A 304 -8.59 -6.84 -12.87
N ILE A 305 -9.36 -7.36 -13.84
CA ILE A 305 -10.60 -6.73 -14.31
C ILE A 305 -11.82 -7.10 -13.46
N LEU A 306 -11.78 -8.24 -12.77
CA LEU A 306 -12.81 -8.80 -11.90
C LEU A 306 -12.19 -9.24 -10.57
N PRO A 307 -11.83 -8.29 -9.68
CA PRO A 307 -11.25 -8.64 -8.40
C PRO A 307 -12.22 -9.47 -7.54
N GLY A 308 -11.64 -10.34 -6.71
CA GLY A 308 -12.37 -11.15 -5.74
C GLY A 308 -13.16 -10.31 -4.74
N TYR A 309 -14.12 -10.94 -4.09
CA TYR A 309 -14.87 -10.31 -3.01
C TYR A 309 -13.98 -10.16 -1.78
N SER A 310 -13.80 -8.93 -1.33
CA SER A 310 -13.13 -8.67 -0.05
C SER A 310 -14.13 -8.71 1.09
N SER A 311 -13.68 -9.12 2.27
CA SER A 311 -14.50 -9.01 3.47
C SER A 311 -14.94 -7.56 3.69
N HIS A 312 -16.21 -7.36 4.04
CA HIS A 312 -16.68 -6.04 4.47
C HIS A 312 -16.06 -5.61 5.81
N ILE A 313 -15.53 -6.55 6.58
CA ILE A 313 -14.84 -6.28 7.84
C ILE A 313 -13.49 -5.59 7.51
N PRO A 314 -13.26 -4.33 7.94
CA PRO A 314 -12.07 -3.57 7.55
C PRO A 314 -10.74 -4.27 7.83
N ILE A 315 -10.60 -4.92 8.99
CA ILE A 315 -9.40 -5.68 9.38
C ILE A 315 -9.19 -6.98 8.59
N ALA A 316 -10.20 -7.39 7.80
CA ALA A 316 -10.16 -8.58 6.97
C ALA A 316 -10.25 -8.23 5.47
N ARG A 317 -9.98 -6.98 5.11
CA ARG A 317 -10.05 -6.51 3.74
C ARG A 317 -8.73 -6.79 3.02
N ILE A 318 -8.82 -7.49 1.89
CA ILE A 318 -7.68 -7.68 0.99
C ILE A 318 -7.66 -6.49 0.04
N ILE A 319 -6.60 -5.69 0.10
CA ILE A 319 -6.45 -4.54 -0.79
C ILE A 319 -5.82 -5.02 -2.10
N ASN A 320 -6.64 -5.22 -3.12
CA ASN A 320 -6.21 -5.48 -4.49
C ASN A 320 -6.18 -4.15 -5.25
N SER A 321 -5.00 -3.54 -5.34
CA SER A 321 -4.75 -2.27 -6.03
C SER A 321 -4.36 -2.46 -7.50
N GLY A 322 -4.29 -3.70 -7.97
CA GLY A 322 -3.97 -4.04 -9.34
C GLY A 322 -4.99 -3.48 -10.32
N ASN A 323 -4.48 -2.89 -11.40
CA ASN A 323 -5.27 -2.38 -12.52
C ASN A 323 -4.59 -2.78 -13.85
N LEU A 324 -5.19 -2.40 -14.96
CA LEU A 324 -4.67 -2.77 -16.28
C LEU A 324 -3.32 -2.11 -16.62
N VAL A 325 -2.91 -1.03 -15.96
CA VAL A 325 -1.55 -0.47 -16.11
C VAL A 325 -0.54 -1.46 -15.56
N MET A 326 -0.76 -1.95 -14.34
CA MET A 326 0.09 -2.97 -13.74
C MET A 326 0.11 -4.27 -14.56
N PHE A 327 -1.01 -4.64 -15.18
CA PHE A 327 -1.04 -5.79 -16.08
C PHE A 327 -0.15 -5.59 -17.32
N VAL A 328 -0.16 -4.40 -17.92
CA VAL A 328 0.74 -4.07 -19.04
C VAL A 328 2.19 -4.03 -18.58
N ASP A 329 2.48 -3.44 -17.43
CA ASP A 329 3.82 -3.44 -16.83
C ASP A 329 4.32 -4.87 -16.55
N LEU A 330 3.42 -5.78 -16.15
CA LEU A 330 3.74 -7.19 -16.01
C LEU A 330 4.20 -7.80 -17.35
N LEU A 331 3.51 -7.53 -18.46
CA LEU A 331 3.93 -8.01 -19.77
C LEU A 331 5.32 -7.47 -20.15
N VAL A 332 5.60 -6.20 -19.86
CA VAL A 332 6.92 -5.60 -20.06
C VAL A 332 7.98 -6.29 -19.18
N HIS A 333 7.65 -6.58 -17.92
CA HIS A 333 8.53 -7.31 -17.00
C HIS A 333 8.83 -8.74 -17.50
N LEU A 334 7.83 -9.48 -17.98
CA LEU A 334 8.00 -10.84 -18.49
C LEU A 334 8.96 -10.91 -19.68
N ARG A 335 9.00 -9.85 -20.52
CA ARG A 335 10.00 -9.74 -21.57
C ARG A 335 11.43 -9.65 -21.02
N ARG A 336 11.63 -8.93 -19.91
CA ARG A 336 12.92 -8.86 -19.18
C ARG A 336 13.27 -10.19 -18.54
N VAL A 337 12.27 -10.90 -18.00
CA VAL A 337 12.45 -12.24 -17.42
C VAL A 337 13.00 -13.22 -18.46
N GLY A 338 12.63 -13.07 -19.74
CA GLY A 338 13.17 -13.87 -20.84
C GLY A 338 12.11 -14.51 -21.73
N PHE A 339 10.82 -14.26 -21.46
CA PHE A 339 9.75 -14.80 -22.30
C PHE A 339 9.82 -14.23 -23.73
N PRO A 340 9.59 -15.07 -24.77
CA PRO A 340 9.65 -14.61 -26.15
C PRO A 340 8.65 -13.46 -26.43
N PRO A 341 9.08 -12.35 -27.06
CA PRO A 341 8.24 -11.19 -27.39
C PRO A 341 6.92 -11.57 -28.07
N HIS A 342 6.99 -12.48 -29.04
CA HIS A 342 5.83 -12.89 -29.82
C HIS A 342 4.80 -13.66 -28.99
N TRP A 343 5.17 -14.36 -27.90
CA TRP A 343 4.19 -15.00 -27.02
C TRP A 343 3.34 -13.98 -26.26
N LEU A 344 3.97 -12.90 -25.80
CA LEU A 344 3.31 -11.82 -25.08
C LEU A 344 2.43 -11.00 -26.03
N GLY A 345 2.94 -10.70 -27.23
CA GLY A 345 2.17 -10.05 -28.30
C GLY A 345 0.98 -10.87 -28.76
N ASP A 346 1.14 -12.19 -28.97
CA ASP A 346 0.05 -13.11 -29.32
C ASP A 346 -1.05 -13.09 -28.25
N PHE A 347 -0.67 -13.23 -26.98
CA PHE A 347 -1.63 -13.21 -25.86
C PHE A 347 -2.40 -11.90 -25.81
N LEU A 348 -1.70 -10.75 -25.87
CA LEU A 348 -2.36 -9.45 -25.85
C LEU A 348 -3.24 -9.27 -27.09
N GLY A 349 -2.83 -9.78 -28.26
CA GLY A 349 -3.65 -9.81 -29.47
C GLY A 349 -4.96 -10.59 -29.29
N VAL A 350 -4.95 -11.71 -28.56
CA VAL A 350 -6.17 -12.46 -28.20
C VAL A 350 -7.10 -11.65 -27.31
N VAL A 351 -6.56 -10.92 -26.32
CA VAL A 351 -7.33 -10.00 -25.47
C VAL A 351 -7.93 -8.86 -26.30
N LEU A 352 -7.11 -8.18 -27.11
CA LEU A 352 -7.53 -7.01 -27.90
C LEU A 352 -8.51 -7.36 -29.03
N SER A 353 -8.47 -8.59 -29.54
CA SER A 353 -9.45 -9.10 -30.50
C SER A 353 -10.73 -9.61 -29.82
N ASN A 354 -10.89 -9.35 -28.52
CA ASN A 354 -11.97 -9.83 -27.69
C ASN A 354 -12.20 -11.33 -27.91
N SER A 355 -11.16 -12.16 -27.88
CA SER A 355 -11.23 -13.59 -28.22
C SER A 355 -10.64 -14.47 -27.12
N LEU A 356 -10.56 -13.94 -25.91
CA LEU A 356 -10.11 -14.67 -24.73
C LEU A 356 -11.09 -15.80 -24.42
N ALA A 357 -10.60 -17.04 -24.46
CA ALA A 357 -11.37 -18.20 -24.02
C ALA A 357 -11.39 -18.21 -22.49
N SER A 358 -12.57 -18.38 -21.89
CA SER A 358 -12.65 -18.56 -20.45
C SER A 358 -11.93 -19.85 -20.07
N ALA A 359 -10.97 -19.79 -19.14
CA ALA A 359 -10.32 -20.99 -18.62
C ALA A 359 -11.32 -21.93 -17.91
N PHE A 360 -12.50 -21.43 -17.56
CA PHE A 360 -13.51 -22.14 -16.77
C PHE A 360 -14.68 -22.67 -17.62
N ARG A 361 -14.92 -22.13 -18.81
CA ARG A 361 -16.06 -22.50 -19.67
C ARG A 361 -15.65 -22.45 -21.13
N LYS A 362 -16.25 -23.31 -21.98
CA LYS A 362 -16.02 -23.31 -23.43
C LYS A 362 -16.54 -22.05 -24.14
N GLU A 363 -17.20 -21.16 -23.40
CA GLU A 363 -17.79 -19.93 -23.92
C GLU A 363 -16.74 -18.81 -23.98
N LYS A 364 -16.92 -17.94 -24.98
CA LYS A 364 -16.05 -16.82 -25.26
C LYS A 364 -16.33 -15.71 -24.24
N SER A 365 -15.30 -15.26 -23.51
CA SER A 365 -15.43 -14.15 -22.59
C SER A 365 -15.56 -12.82 -23.34
N ASP A 366 -16.45 -11.93 -22.89
CA ASP A 366 -16.59 -10.58 -23.45
C ASP A 366 -15.73 -9.60 -22.66
N VAL A 367 -14.55 -9.30 -23.17
CA VAL A 367 -13.60 -8.33 -22.60
C VAL A 367 -13.74 -6.94 -23.20
N ASP A 368 -14.65 -6.73 -24.15
CA ASP A 368 -14.88 -5.45 -24.82
C ASP A 368 -15.03 -4.25 -23.87
N PRO A 369 -15.72 -4.36 -22.71
CA PRO A 369 -15.87 -3.23 -21.79
C PRO A 369 -14.55 -2.65 -21.28
N TRP A 370 -13.51 -3.46 -21.13
CA TRP A 370 -12.20 -3.06 -20.61
C TRP A 370 -11.22 -2.66 -21.70
N LEU A 371 -11.55 -2.89 -22.99
CA LEU A 371 -10.68 -2.51 -24.10
C LEU A 371 -10.47 -1.00 -24.21
N VAL A 372 -11.37 -0.19 -23.66
CA VAL A 372 -11.22 1.28 -23.60
C VAL A 372 -10.09 1.71 -22.67
N ASP A 373 -9.91 0.98 -21.57
CA ASP A 373 -8.81 1.23 -20.64
C ASP A 373 -7.49 0.85 -21.31
N LEU A 374 -7.41 -0.35 -21.90
CA LEU A 374 -6.25 -0.81 -22.66
C LEU A 374 -5.91 0.11 -23.84
N GLU A 375 -6.90 0.67 -24.55
CA GLU A 375 -6.66 1.65 -25.62
C GLU A 375 -5.82 2.82 -25.12
N SER A 376 -6.20 3.40 -23.98
CA SER A 376 -5.52 4.56 -23.40
C SER A 376 -4.13 4.19 -22.90
N ILE A 377 -4.02 3.08 -22.17
CA ILE A 377 -2.75 2.59 -21.62
C ILE A 377 -1.75 2.26 -22.73
N LEU A 378 -2.18 1.56 -23.78
CA LEU A 378 -1.30 1.12 -24.88
C LEU A 378 -0.92 2.27 -25.82
N ALA A 379 -1.76 3.29 -25.97
CA ALA A 379 -1.42 4.50 -26.71
C ALA A 379 -0.36 5.32 -25.98
N ASP A 380 -0.48 5.45 -24.65
CA ASP A 380 0.50 6.16 -23.81
C ASP A 380 1.81 5.39 -23.66
N ALA A 381 1.75 4.06 -23.51
CA ALA A 381 2.92 3.20 -23.30
C ALA A 381 3.55 2.69 -24.61
N TYR A 382 3.09 3.13 -25.78
CA TYR A 382 3.44 2.54 -27.08
C TYR A 382 4.96 2.34 -27.28
N GLU A 383 5.76 3.35 -26.95
CA GLU A 383 7.22 3.31 -27.11
C GLU A 383 7.93 2.43 -26.07
N ALA A 384 7.26 2.13 -24.96
CA ALA A 384 7.81 1.32 -23.88
C ALA A 384 7.53 -0.18 -24.04
N ILE A 385 6.61 -0.59 -24.93
CA ILE A 385 6.22 -1.99 -25.12
C ILE A 385 7.30 -2.73 -25.92
N PRO A 386 8.01 -3.72 -25.35
CA PRO A 386 9.19 -4.33 -25.95
C PRO A 386 8.85 -5.52 -26.88
N PHE A 387 7.65 -5.52 -27.46
CA PHE A 387 7.16 -6.56 -28.38
C PHE A 387 6.17 -5.98 -29.39
N HIS A 388 6.06 -6.64 -30.54
CA HIS A 388 5.14 -6.20 -31.59
C HIS A 388 3.68 -6.41 -31.17
N LEU A 389 2.85 -5.39 -31.39
CA LEU A 389 1.44 -5.39 -31.03
C LEU A 389 0.59 -4.94 -32.22
N VAL A 390 -0.32 -5.82 -32.66
CA VAL A 390 -1.36 -5.46 -33.64
C VAL A 390 -2.52 -4.84 -32.88
N ARG A 391 -2.69 -3.53 -33.02
CA ARG A 391 -3.80 -2.80 -32.39
C ARG A 391 -5.06 -2.86 -33.25
N PRO A 392 -6.25 -2.92 -32.64
CA PRO A 392 -7.50 -2.75 -33.37
C PRO A 392 -7.51 -1.43 -34.16
N ALA A 393 -8.11 -1.42 -35.35
CA ALA A 393 -8.07 -0.25 -36.23
C ALA A 393 -8.71 1.01 -35.63
N ASN A 394 -9.62 0.82 -34.68
CA ASN A 394 -10.35 1.87 -33.96
C ASN A 394 -9.66 2.35 -32.67
N PHE A 395 -8.48 1.82 -32.32
CA PHE A 395 -7.72 2.29 -31.16
C PHE A 395 -6.95 3.58 -31.50
N ALA A 396 -6.85 4.46 -30.51
CA ALA A 396 -5.85 5.52 -30.45
C ALA A 396 -4.45 4.96 -30.74
N ARG A 397 -3.68 5.68 -31.57
CA ARG A 397 -2.36 5.22 -32.02
C ARG A 397 -1.24 5.88 -31.23
N TRP A 398 -1.47 7.09 -30.73
CA TRP A 398 -0.46 7.91 -30.11
C TRP A 398 -0.96 8.48 -28.79
N SER A 399 -0.05 8.78 -27.86
CA SER A 399 -0.39 9.47 -26.61
C SER A 399 -1.09 10.81 -26.87
N SER A 400 -0.76 11.51 -27.96
CA SER A 400 -1.45 12.75 -28.37
C SER A 400 -2.95 12.58 -28.69
N ASP A 401 -3.38 11.36 -29.02
CA ASP A 401 -4.79 11.01 -29.28
C ASP A 401 -5.57 10.81 -27.98
N ILE A 402 -4.87 10.64 -26.86
CA ILE A 402 -5.42 10.50 -25.51
C ILE A 402 -5.55 11.90 -24.89
N GLY A 403 -6.72 12.19 -24.32
CA GLY A 403 -6.97 13.39 -23.53
C GLY A 403 -6.98 13.06 -22.04
N LEU A 404 -6.63 14.04 -21.22
CA LEU A 404 -6.80 13.98 -19.77
C LEU A 404 -8.09 14.69 -19.43
N PHE A 405 -9.13 13.95 -19.09
CA PHE A 405 -10.45 14.51 -18.81
C PHE A 405 -10.67 14.67 -17.32
N GLN A 406 -11.32 15.78 -16.95
CA GLN A 406 -11.71 16.06 -15.58
C GLN A 406 -13.22 16.30 -15.49
N LEU A 407 -13.81 15.85 -14.39
CA LEU A 407 -15.16 16.16 -13.97
C LEU A 407 -15.13 16.69 -12.53
N ASP A 408 -15.72 17.88 -12.35
CA ASP A 408 -15.95 18.45 -11.03
C ASP A 408 -17.32 17.98 -10.50
N ILE A 409 -17.31 17.35 -9.32
CA ILE A 409 -18.47 16.82 -8.61
C ILE A 409 -18.62 17.51 -7.24
N PRO A 410 -19.80 17.45 -6.61
CA PRO A 410 -19.93 17.93 -5.24
C PRO A 410 -18.95 17.20 -4.30
N ALA A 411 -18.18 17.97 -3.53
CA ALA A 411 -17.33 17.44 -2.47
C ALA A 411 -18.16 16.58 -1.50
N ASN A 412 -17.64 15.41 -1.16
CA ASN A 412 -18.25 14.50 -0.20
C ASN A 412 -17.17 13.99 0.78
N PRO A 413 -16.89 14.75 1.85
CA PRO A 413 -15.83 14.40 2.79
C PRO A 413 -16.12 13.09 3.55
N ILE A 414 -17.40 12.73 3.74
CA ILE A 414 -17.80 11.47 4.38
C ILE A 414 -17.33 10.29 3.54
N MET A 415 -17.53 10.35 2.22
CA MET A 415 -17.07 9.31 1.29
C MET A 415 -15.55 9.31 1.07
N ALA A 416 -14.85 10.38 1.45
CA ALA A 416 -13.40 10.51 1.29
C ALA A 416 -12.60 9.90 2.45
N GLN A 417 -13.26 9.53 3.56
CA GLN A 417 -12.60 8.87 4.70
C GLN A 417 -12.23 7.41 4.37
N ASP A 418 -13.00 6.74 3.51
CA ASP A 418 -12.64 5.41 3.02
C ASP A 418 -11.45 5.50 2.05
N LYS A 419 -10.32 4.88 2.41
CA LYS A 419 -9.17 4.71 1.50
C LYS A 419 -9.68 4.21 0.14
N LEU A 420 -9.56 5.03 -0.89
CA LEU A 420 -10.09 4.80 -2.24
C LEU A 420 -9.25 3.77 -3.00
N THR A 421 -9.26 2.53 -2.53
CA THR A 421 -8.64 1.37 -3.18
C THR A 421 -9.65 0.68 -4.09
N GLY A 422 -9.21 0.10 -5.21
CA GLY A 422 -10.10 -0.63 -6.12
C GLY A 422 -11.18 0.24 -6.78
N VAL A 423 -10.87 1.50 -7.08
CA VAL A 423 -11.83 2.40 -7.73
C VAL A 423 -11.76 2.26 -9.24
N PHE A 424 -12.89 1.89 -9.85
CA PHE A 424 -13.08 1.88 -11.30
C PHE A 424 -14.02 3.02 -11.71
N LEU A 425 -13.88 3.51 -12.94
CA LEU A 425 -14.88 4.36 -13.57
C LEU A 425 -15.70 3.54 -14.55
N VAL A 426 -17.00 3.63 -14.42
CA VAL A 426 -17.95 2.86 -15.20
C VAL A 426 -18.76 3.81 -16.07
N PHE A 427 -18.71 3.62 -17.39
CA PHE A 427 -19.42 4.43 -18.38
C PHE A 427 -20.54 3.63 -19.04
N TYR A 428 -21.71 4.25 -19.21
CA TYR A 428 -22.86 3.59 -19.83
C TYR A 428 -23.80 4.57 -20.53
N GLY A 429 -24.47 4.09 -21.58
CA GLY A 429 -25.50 4.84 -22.30
C GLY A 429 -26.88 4.81 -21.61
N ARG A 430 -27.77 5.76 -21.93
CA ARG A 430 -29.18 5.71 -21.49
C ARG A 430 -29.99 4.74 -22.37
N PRO A 431 -31.00 4.01 -21.84
CA PRO A 431 -31.61 4.11 -20.50
C PRO A 431 -31.05 3.13 -19.46
N PHE A 432 -29.79 2.71 -19.55
CA PHE A 432 -29.19 1.63 -18.73
C PHE A 432 -29.23 1.83 -17.19
N ILE A 433 -29.62 3.03 -16.72
CA ILE A 433 -29.72 3.44 -15.30
C ILE A 433 -30.53 2.46 -14.44
N LYS A 434 -31.68 1.95 -14.92
CA LYS A 434 -32.58 1.14 -14.08
C LYS A 434 -31.95 -0.18 -13.60
N PHE A 435 -30.93 -0.68 -14.29
CA PHE A 435 -30.27 -1.96 -13.98
C PHE A 435 -29.07 -1.81 -13.02
N ILE A 436 -28.35 -0.70 -13.09
CA ILE A 436 -27.06 -0.56 -12.39
C ILE A 436 -27.22 -0.45 -10.86
N HIS A 437 -28.30 0.16 -10.36
CA HIS A 437 -28.39 0.58 -8.96
C HIS A 437 -28.39 -0.55 -7.92
N HIS A 438 -28.68 -1.81 -8.29
CA HIS A 438 -28.81 -2.89 -7.31
C HIS A 438 -27.88 -4.09 -7.52
N ASN A 439 -27.32 -4.34 -8.71
CA ASN A 439 -26.64 -5.61 -8.99
C ASN A 439 -25.39 -5.53 -9.89
N LEU A 440 -24.78 -4.35 -10.11
CA LEU A 440 -23.65 -4.18 -11.06
C LEU A 440 -22.52 -5.22 -10.92
N THR A 441 -22.42 -5.87 -9.78
CA THR A 441 -21.44 -6.87 -9.37
C THR A 441 -21.67 -8.24 -9.98
N THR A 442 -22.89 -8.77 -9.86
CA THR A 442 -23.36 -9.94 -10.60
C THR A 442 -23.26 -9.65 -12.09
N GLU A 443 -23.63 -8.43 -12.49
CA GLU A 443 -23.58 -8.00 -13.88
C GLU A 443 -22.16 -7.94 -14.46
N MET A 444 -21.14 -7.46 -13.74
CA MET A 444 -19.77 -7.41 -14.29
C MET A 444 -19.24 -8.80 -14.64
N ARG A 445 -19.55 -9.79 -13.79
CA ARG A 445 -19.22 -11.19 -14.05
C ARG A 445 -20.04 -11.72 -15.23
N ASP A 446 -21.34 -11.48 -15.24
CA ASP A 446 -22.22 -11.95 -16.31
C ASP A 446 -21.85 -11.33 -17.67
N ILE A 447 -21.52 -10.04 -17.69
CA ILE A 447 -20.99 -9.32 -18.86
C ILE A 447 -19.71 -10.02 -19.34
N PHE A 448 -18.75 -10.26 -18.45
CA PHE A 448 -17.51 -10.96 -18.80
C PHE A 448 -17.76 -12.39 -19.30
N GLU A 449 -18.73 -13.11 -18.72
CA GLU A 449 -19.13 -14.46 -19.16
C GLU A 449 -19.96 -14.43 -20.46
N GLY A 450 -20.20 -13.25 -21.05
CA GLY A 450 -20.96 -13.11 -22.30
C GLY A 450 -22.48 -13.30 -22.12
N HIS A 451 -22.95 -13.40 -20.87
CA HIS A 451 -24.36 -13.32 -20.51
C HIS A 451 -24.82 -11.87 -20.65
N ARG A 452 -24.91 -11.39 -21.89
CA ARG A 452 -25.32 -10.02 -22.19
C ARG A 452 -26.68 -9.75 -21.56
N LEU A 453 -26.77 -8.58 -20.93
CA LEU A 453 -28.00 -7.95 -20.41
C LEU A 453 -29.01 -7.66 -21.54
N VAL A 454 -29.60 -8.70 -22.14
CA VAL A 454 -30.83 -8.84 -22.95
C VAL A 454 -31.06 -7.86 -24.14
N ASP A 455 -30.48 -6.66 -24.18
CA ASP A 455 -30.51 -5.76 -25.34
C ASP A 455 -29.10 -5.55 -25.88
N GLN A 456 -28.85 -6.06 -27.09
CA GLN A 456 -27.55 -6.04 -27.78
C GLN A 456 -26.99 -4.63 -28.03
N ASP A 457 -27.78 -3.58 -27.81
CA ASP A 457 -27.41 -2.18 -28.03
C ASP A 457 -26.84 -1.48 -26.78
N LYS A 458 -26.87 -2.14 -25.61
CA LYS A 458 -26.38 -1.56 -24.36
C LYS A 458 -24.86 -1.63 -24.30
N LYS A 459 -24.20 -0.50 -24.61
CA LYS A 459 -22.74 -0.35 -24.53
C LYS A 459 -22.32 0.10 -23.13
N PHE A 460 -21.23 -0.48 -22.65
CA PHE A 460 -20.72 -0.31 -21.29
C PHE A 460 -19.19 -0.34 -21.34
N TYR A 461 -18.53 0.59 -20.64
CA TYR A 461 -17.07 0.64 -20.54
C TYR A 461 -16.60 0.72 -19.10
N VAL A 462 -15.47 0.10 -18.80
CA VAL A 462 -14.84 0.10 -17.47
C VAL A 462 -13.40 0.60 -17.62
N LEU A 463 -13.05 1.62 -16.84
CA LEU A 463 -11.66 2.04 -16.62
C LEU A 463 -11.22 1.58 -15.24
N THR A 464 -10.22 0.71 -15.20
CA THR A 464 -9.54 0.28 -13.97
C THR A 464 -8.43 1.24 -13.58
N ALA A 465 -7.83 1.92 -14.55
CA ALA A 465 -6.84 2.96 -14.34
C ALA A 465 -7.51 4.35 -14.29
N THR A 466 -7.43 4.99 -13.13
CA THR A 466 -7.90 6.38 -12.94
C THR A 466 -6.70 7.27 -12.63
N ASP A 467 -6.74 8.52 -13.09
CA ASP A 467 -5.67 9.49 -12.81
C ASP A 467 -5.83 10.11 -11.43
N THR A 468 -7.05 10.49 -11.08
CA THR A 468 -7.39 11.00 -9.74
C THR A 468 -8.86 10.70 -9.45
N VAL A 469 -9.16 10.20 -8.27
CA VAL A 469 -10.53 10.20 -7.72
C VAL A 469 -10.44 10.80 -6.33
N ASP A 470 -10.73 12.09 -6.24
CA ASP A 470 -10.66 12.87 -5.01
C ASP A 470 -12.08 13.29 -4.63
N MET A 471 -12.73 12.46 -3.83
CA MET A 471 -14.08 12.74 -3.34
C MET A 471 -14.11 13.91 -2.35
N TYR A 472 -12.99 14.25 -1.71
CA TYR A 472 -12.90 15.34 -0.75
C TYR A 472 -12.96 16.69 -1.46
N HIS A 473 -12.17 16.87 -2.52
CA HIS A 473 -12.17 18.08 -3.33
C HIS A 473 -13.18 18.03 -4.48
N GLY A 474 -13.86 16.90 -4.67
CA GLY A 474 -14.86 16.72 -5.70
C GLY A 474 -14.27 16.68 -7.11
N VAL A 475 -13.13 16.01 -7.30
CA VAL A 475 -12.41 15.96 -8.58
C VAL A 475 -12.27 14.50 -9.04
N ILE A 476 -12.73 14.20 -10.25
CA ILE A 476 -12.49 12.92 -10.93
C ILE A 476 -11.70 13.20 -12.21
N ARG A 477 -10.56 12.53 -12.39
CA ARG A 477 -9.72 12.60 -13.60
C ARG A 477 -9.42 11.23 -14.18
N TRP A 478 -9.44 11.13 -15.50
CA TRP A 478 -9.12 9.91 -16.24
C TRP A 478 -8.53 10.22 -17.61
N ARG A 479 -7.87 9.23 -18.20
CA ARG A 479 -7.38 9.29 -19.58
C ARG A 479 -8.32 8.50 -20.50
N MET A 480 -8.59 9.05 -21.69
CA MET A 480 -9.38 8.35 -22.71
C MET A 480 -9.05 8.90 -24.11
N SER A 481 -9.29 8.12 -25.16
CA SER A 481 -9.27 8.63 -26.54
C SER A 481 -10.19 9.85 -26.74
N LYS A 482 -9.66 10.94 -27.32
CA LYS A 482 -10.42 12.18 -27.62
C LYS A 482 -11.60 11.92 -28.55
N VAL A 483 -11.42 11.04 -29.54
CA VAL A 483 -12.48 10.62 -30.47
C VAL A 483 -13.60 9.91 -29.71
N ARG A 484 -13.24 9.00 -28.79
CA ARG A 484 -14.21 8.27 -27.98
C ARG A 484 -14.96 9.20 -27.03
N MET A 485 -14.26 10.11 -26.35
CA MET A 485 -14.91 11.10 -25.48
C MET A 485 -15.90 11.99 -26.23
N THR A 486 -15.55 12.45 -27.43
CA THR A 486 -16.46 13.21 -28.30
C THR A 486 -17.74 12.42 -28.58
N LYS A 487 -17.61 11.12 -28.88
CA LYS A 487 -18.74 10.23 -29.10
C LYS A 487 -19.58 10.05 -27.83
N LEU A 488 -18.96 9.77 -26.68
CA LEU A 488 -19.65 9.61 -25.39
C LEU A 488 -20.48 10.86 -25.02
N ARG A 489 -19.92 12.06 -25.24
CA ARG A 489 -20.63 13.33 -25.04
C ARG A 489 -21.82 13.47 -25.99
N LYS A 490 -21.62 13.23 -27.30
CA LYS A 490 -22.69 13.29 -28.32
C LYS A 490 -23.83 12.32 -28.01
N GLU A 491 -23.51 11.12 -27.54
CA GLU A 491 -24.46 10.07 -27.18
C GLU A 491 -25.02 10.24 -25.75
N LYS A 492 -24.65 11.31 -25.04
CA LYS A 492 -25.14 11.65 -23.67
C LYS A 492 -24.93 10.51 -22.67
N TRP A 493 -23.75 9.90 -22.71
CA TRP A 493 -23.36 8.86 -21.77
C TRP A 493 -23.24 9.40 -20.35
N GLN A 494 -23.32 8.48 -19.39
CA GLN A 494 -23.10 8.74 -17.98
C GLN A 494 -21.88 7.97 -17.49
N MET A 495 -21.32 8.44 -16.39
CA MET A 495 -20.26 7.78 -15.63
C MET A 495 -20.63 7.63 -14.16
N ALA A 496 -20.11 6.59 -13.53
CA ALA A 496 -20.19 6.38 -12.08
C ALA A 496 -18.82 5.97 -11.54
N VAL A 497 -18.57 6.30 -10.27
CA VAL A 497 -17.43 5.81 -9.50
C VAL A 497 -17.86 4.50 -8.86
N TYR A 498 -17.14 3.42 -9.15
CA TYR A 498 -17.44 2.07 -8.67
C TYR A 498 -16.30 1.55 -7.81
N ARG A 499 -16.63 1.02 -6.63
CA ARG A 499 -15.69 0.31 -5.75
C ARG A 499 -15.74 -1.16 -6.08
N SER A 500 -14.70 -1.68 -6.71
CA SER A 500 -14.64 -3.08 -7.14
C SER A 500 -14.49 -4.05 -5.97
N ASP A 501 -13.84 -3.62 -4.90
CA ASP A 501 -13.66 -4.37 -3.66
C ASP A 501 -14.94 -4.43 -2.82
N LEU A 502 -15.69 -3.31 -2.73
CA LEU A 502 -16.97 -3.22 -2.04
C LEU A 502 -18.16 -3.61 -2.91
N ARG A 503 -17.92 -3.76 -4.22
CA ARG A 503 -18.94 -4.18 -5.16
C ARG A 503 -20.14 -3.21 -5.14
N SER A 504 -19.85 -1.92 -5.11
CA SER A 504 -20.89 -0.89 -5.00
C SER A 504 -20.55 0.36 -5.80
N MET A 505 -21.58 1.08 -6.24
CA MET A 505 -21.38 2.45 -6.71
C MET A 505 -21.10 3.34 -5.52
N LEU A 506 -20.00 4.08 -5.59
CA LEU A 506 -19.64 5.08 -4.60
C LEU A 506 -20.30 6.41 -4.94
N ALA A 507 -20.30 6.81 -6.21
CA ALA A 507 -20.78 8.12 -6.64
C ALA A 507 -21.31 8.11 -8.09
N GLY A 508 -22.20 9.06 -8.39
CA GLY A 508 -22.87 9.19 -9.69
C GLY A 508 -24.36 8.77 -9.66
N PRO A 509 -25.04 8.73 -10.82
CA PRO A 509 -24.52 9.00 -12.17
C PRO A 509 -24.12 10.47 -12.39
N TYR A 510 -23.05 10.66 -13.15
CA TYR A 510 -22.65 11.97 -13.68
C TYR A 510 -22.72 11.96 -15.21
N ALA A 511 -23.14 13.07 -15.80
CA ALA A 511 -23.21 13.18 -17.26
C ALA A 511 -21.81 13.47 -17.84
N VAL A 512 -21.39 12.70 -18.85
CA VAL A 512 -20.04 12.79 -19.43
C VAL A 512 -19.82 14.12 -20.17
N ASP A 513 -20.87 14.76 -20.66
CA ASP A 513 -20.85 16.08 -21.29
C ASP A 513 -20.47 17.23 -20.34
N ARG A 514 -20.49 16.99 -19.02
CA ARG A 514 -19.96 17.94 -18.02
C ARG A 514 -18.45 17.88 -17.85
N SER A 515 -17.79 16.85 -18.39
CA SER A 515 -16.33 16.77 -18.34
C SER A 515 -15.68 17.75 -19.31
N PHE A 516 -14.45 18.15 -19.04
CA PHE A 516 -13.60 18.94 -19.93
C PHE A 516 -12.23 18.29 -20.09
N ASP A 517 -11.54 18.56 -21.19
CA ASP A 517 -10.12 18.17 -21.33
C ASP A 517 -9.28 19.18 -20.52
N VAL A 518 -8.37 18.69 -19.68
CA VAL A 518 -7.54 19.52 -18.81
C VAL A 518 -6.59 20.38 -19.65
N ALA A 519 -6.22 19.95 -20.86
CA ALA A 519 -5.38 20.73 -21.76
C ALA A 519 -6.10 21.95 -22.38
N ASP A 520 -7.43 21.99 -22.34
CA ASP A 520 -8.23 23.10 -22.90
C ASP A 520 -8.47 24.24 -21.88
N LYS A 521 -8.04 24.07 -20.63
CA LYS A 521 -8.08 25.09 -19.57
C LYS A 521 -6.70 25.72 -19.37
#